data_AF-A0A6G8MTE5-F1
#
_entry.id   AF-A0A6G8MTE5-F1
#
_cell.length_a   1.000
_cell.length_b   1.000
_cell.length_c   1.000
_cell.angle_alpha   90.00
_cell.angle_beta   90.00
_cell.angle_gamma   90.00
#
_symmetry.space_group_name_H-M   'P 1'
#
loop_
_entity.id
_entity.type
_entity.pdbx_description
1 polymer ?
#
loop_
_entity_poly.entity_id
_entity_poly.type
_entity_poly.pdbx_seq_one_letter_code
_entity_poly.pdbx_strand_id
1 'polypeptide(L)'
;FADIGDIVRGKDLYRGNNGKDKLEKNLQKIFEKIHGGLSKNGAQKHYNDKDGNYYKLREDWWYANRAKVWYAITCKANGTYFRPTCGSGPGAIRTPSHCRCSTRVVPTYFDYVPQYLR
;
A
#
# COMPACT_ATOMS: atom_id res chain seq x y z
N PHE A 1 7.54 0.99 -3.99
CA PHE A 1 6.58 0.98 -2.86
C PHE A 1 5.30 1.72 -3.23
N ALA A 2 5.37 3.00 -3.60
CA ALA A 2 4.20 3.77 -4.03
C ALA A 2 3.48 3.14 -5.25
N ASP A 3 4.20 2.72 -6.29
CA ASP A 3 3.58 2.08 -7.47
C ASP A 3 2.92 0.74 -7.12
N ILE A 4 3.54 -0.06 -6.24
CA ILE A 4 2.92 -1.29 -5.72
C ILE A 4 1.62 -0.95 -4.97
N GLY A 5 1.63 0.12 -4.17
CA GLY A 5 0.44 0.64 -3.50
C GLY A 5 -0.65 1.03 -4.50
N ASP A 6 -0.29 1.71 -5.58
CA ASP A 6 -1.27 2.09 -6.63
C ASP A 6 -1.82 0.89 -7.39
N ILE A 7 -0.99 -0.11 -7.69
CA ILE A 7 -1.44 -1.36 -8.31
C ILE A 7 -2.44 -2.07 -7.38
N VAL A 8 -2.09 -2.26 -6.11
CA VAL A 8 -2.98 -2.90 -5.12
C VAL A 8 -4.30 -2.14 -4.98
N ARG A 9 -4.26 -0.81 -5.01
CA ARG A 9 -5.43 0.07 -4.86
C ARG A 9 -6.21 0.32 -6.16
N GLY A 10 -5.74 -0.19 -7.30
CA GLY A 10 -6.37 0.04 -8.60
C GLY A 10 -6.24 1.49 -9.11
N LYS A 11 -5.22 2.23 -8.65
CA LYS A 11 -4.91 3.62 -9.04
C LYS A 11 -3.77 3.74 -10.05
N ASP A 12 -3.11 2.63 -10.36
CA ASP A 12 -1.98 2.62 -11.29
C ASP A 12 -2.42 3.01 -12.72
N LEU A 13 -1.68 3.93 -13.34
CA LEU A 13 -1.93 4.51 -14.65
C LEU A 13 -1.16 3.79 -15.78
N TYR A 14 -0.33 2.78 -15.49
CA TYR A 14 0.42 2.08 -16.53
C TYR A 14 -0.54 1.46 -17.57
N ARG A 15 -0.38 1.76 -18.86
CA ARG A 15 -1.28 1.28 -19.94
C ARG A 15 -0.61 0.30 -20.91
N GLY A 16 0.56 -0.26 -20.55
CA GLY A 16 1.26 -1.20 -21.42
C GLY A 16 0.52 -2.55 -21.55
N ASN A 17 0.59 -3.15 -22.74
CA ASN A 17 -0.13 -4.37 -23.14
C ASN A 17 0.34 -5.69 -22.47
N ASN A 18 1.12 -5.62 -21.39
CA ASN A 18 1.85 -6.77 -20.85
C ASN A 18 1.19 -7.35 -19.59
N GLY A 19 -0.09 -7.72 -19.69
CA GLY A 19 -0.76 -8.52 -18.64
C GLY A 19 -1.34 -7.72 -17.46
N LYS A 20 -1.44 -6.39 -17.56
CA LYS A 20 -2.10 -5.56 -16.54
C LYS A 20 -3.53 -6.01 -16.27
N ASP A 21 -4.32 -6.26 -17.32
CA ASP A 21 -5.71 -6.69 -17.16
C ASP A 21 -5.82 -8.02 -16.41
N LYS A 22 -4.87 -8.93 -16.63
CA LYS A 22 -4.81 -10.22 -15.91
C LYS A 22 -4.49 -10.00 -14.43
N LEU A 23 -3.54 -9.11 -14.14
CA LEU A 23 -3.21 -8.72 -12.77
C LEU A 23 -4.40 -8.08 -12.06
N GLU A 24 -5.04 -7.08 -12.69
CA GLU A 24 -6.20 -6.38 -12.12
C GLU A 24 -7.37 -7.33 -11.89
N LYS A 25 -7.70 -8.20 -12.86
CA LYS A 25 -8.72 -9.24 -12.70
C LYS A 25 -8.41 -10.19 -11.54
N ASN A 26 -7.14 -10.54 -11.34
CA ASN A 26 -6.74 -11.38 -10.21
C ASN A 26 -6.88 -10.64 -8.88
N LEU A 27 -6.53 -9.35 -8.82
CA LEU A 27 -6.72 -8.52 -7.63
C LEU A 27 -8.21 -8.38 -7.29
N GLN A 28 -9.07 -8.09 -8.28
CA GLN A 28 -10.53 -8.05 -8.11
C GLN A 28 -11.06 -9.36 -7.49
N LYS A 29 -10.67 -10.52 -8.04
CA LYS A 29 -11.05 -11.84 -7.49
C LYS A 29 -10.56 -12.08 -6.06
N ILE A 30 -9.38 -11.58 -5.71
CA ILE A 30 -8.86 -11.70 -4.34
C ILE A 30 -9.69 -10.82 -3.39
N PHE A 31 -9.96 -9.58 -3.77
CA PHE A 31 -10.71 -8.65 -2.93
C PHE A 31 -12.20 -9.02 -2.82
N GLU A 32 -12.78 -9.64 -3.84
CA GLU A 32 -14.11 -10.26 -3.77
C GLU A 32 -14.17 -11.34 -2.69
N LYS A 33 -13.18 -12.24 -2.65
CA LYS A 33 -13.09 -13.27 -1.60
C LYS A 33 -12.90 -12.67 -0.21
N ILE A 34 -12.06 -11.63 -0.09
CA ILE A 34 -11.86 -10.91 1.17
C ILE A 34 -13.19 -10.28 1.62
N HIS A 35 -13.88 -9.58 0.72
CA HIS A 35 -15.18 -8.93 0.99
C HIS A 35 -16.24 -9.93 1.46
N GLY A 36 -16.35 -11.09 0.80
CA GLY A 36 -17.26 -12.17 1.24
C GLY A 36 -16.92 -12.69 2.64
N GLY A 37 -15.64 -12.73 3.01
CA GLY A 37 -15.19 -13.09 4.35
C GLY A 37 -15.57 -12.08 5.46
N LEU A 38 -15.85 -10.82 5.09
CA LEU A 38 -16.24 -9.75 6.04
C LEU A 38 -17.70 -9.85 6.49
N SER A 39 -18.50 -10.74 5.88
CA SER A 39 -19.92 -10.98 6.21
C SER A 39 -20.11 -11.32 7.70
N LYS A 40 -19.20 -12.10 8.28
CA LYS A 40 -19.27 -12.59 9.66
C LYS A 40 -19.34 -11.49 10.72
N ASN A 41 -18.72 -10.34 10.44
CA ASN A 41 -18.57 -9.24 11.41
C ASN A 41 -19.37 -7.99 11.00
N GLY A 42 -20.24 -8.07 9.98
CA GLY A 42 -21.03 -6.94 9.48
C GLY A 42 -20.25 -5.89 8.68
N ALA A 43 -18.90 -5.94 8.69
CA ALA A 43 -18.03 -5.01 7.97
C ALA A 43 -18.26 -5.02 6.45
N GLN A 44 -18.79 -6.11 5.89
CA GLN A 44 -19.14 -6.21 4.47
C GLN A 44 -20.04 -5.05 4.00
N LYS A 45 -21.00 -4.62 4.83
CA LYS A 45 -21.91 -3.50 4.51
C LYS A 45 -21.18 -2.16 4.35
N HIS A 46 -20.10 -1.96 5.11
CA HIS A 46 -19.29 -0.74 5.06
C HIS A 46 -18.47 -0.63 3.76
N TYR A 47 -18.11 -1.78 3.19
CA TYR A 47 -17.35 -1.92 1.96
C TYR A 47 -18.23 -2.33 0.78
N ASN A 48 -19.52 -1.98 0.80
CA ASN A 48 -20.41 -2.30 -0.30
C ASN A 48 -19.98 -1.53 -1.56
N ASP A 49 -19.64 -2.27 -2.62
CA ASP A 49 -19.23 -1.71 -3.91
C ASP A 49 -20.00 -2.43 -5.00
N LYS A 50 -20.81 -1.66 -5.74
CA LYS A 50 -21.66 -2.18 -6.82
C LYS A 50 -20.87 -2.50 -8.07
N ASP A 51 -19.71 -1.86 -8.25
CA ASP A 51 -18.88 -2.02 -9.45
C ASP A 51 -17.87 -3.16 -9.31
N GLY A 52 -17.79 -3.79 -8.13
CA GLY A 52 -16.91 -4.94 -7.86
C GLY A 52 -15.42 -4.60 -7.86
N ASN A 53 -15.06 -3.31 -7.77
CA ASN A 53 -13.67 -2.87 -7.76
C ASN A 53 -13.05 -2.91 -6.36
N TYR A 54 -13.89 -2.76 -5.32
CA TYR A 54 -13.55 -2.76 -3.91
C TYR A 54 -12.57 -1.65 -3.51
N TYR A 55 -12.62 -0.48 -4.16
CA TYR A 55 -11.63 0.59 -3.97
C TYR A 55 -11.44 0.96 -2.49
N LYS A 56 -12.53 1.16 -1.75
CA LYS A 56 -12.47 1.48 -0.32
C LYS A 56 -11.80 0.38 0.50
N LEU A 57 -12.13 -0.88 0.24
CA LEU A 57 -11.53 -2.02 0.91
C LEU A 57 -10.03 -2.14 0.57
N ARG A 58 -9.65 -1.87 -0.69
CA ARG A 58 -8.25 -1.90 -1.13
C ARG A 58 -7.41 -0.80 -0.48
N GLU A 59 -7.95 0.41 -0.36
CA GLU A 59 -7.32 1.52 0.36
C GLU A 59 -7.06 1.18 1.82
N ASP A 60 -8.09 0.69 2.53
CA ASP A 60 -7.98 0.35 3.95
C ASP A 60 -7.06 -0.86 4.17
N TRP A 61 -7.11 -1.84 3.25
CA TRP A 61 -6.17 -2.95 3.26
C TRP A 61 -4.72 -2.48 3.08
N TRP A 62 -4.46 -1.55 2.15
CA TRP A 62 -3.13 -0.98 1.97
C TRP A 62 -2.70 -0.23 3.23
N TYR A 63 -3.54 0.65 3.79
CA TYR A 63 -3.25 1.37 5.03
C TYR A 63 -2.88 0.41 6.19
N ALA A 64 -3.64 -0.67 6.36
CA ALA A 64 -3.40 -1.65 7.41
C ALA A 64 -2.11 -2.48 7.22
N ASN A 65 -1.66 -2.68 5.97
CA ASN A 65 -0.57 -3.61 5.65
C ASN A 65 0.71 -2.93 5.13
N ARG A 66 0.68 -1.64 4.79
CA ARG A 66 1.81 -0.92 4.17
C ARG A 66 3.11 -1.01 4.96
N ALA A 67 3.03 -1.05 6.29
CA ALA A 67 4.20 -1.24 7.16
C ALA A 67 4.87 -2.61 6.97
N LYS A 68 4.07 -3.67 6.83
CA LYS A 68 4.57 -5.03 6.54
C LYS A 68 5.14 -5.13 5.13
N VAL A 69 4.48 -4.49 4.16
CA VAL A 69 4.99 -4.42 2.77
C VAL A 69 6.31 -3.68 2.70
N TRP A 70 6.43 -2.53 3.39
CA TRP A 70 7.69 -1.79 3.49
C TRP A 70 8.79 -2.64 4.10
N TYR A 71 8.49 -3.34 5.19
CA TYR A 71 9.42 -4.27 5.82
C TYR A 71 9.87 -5.34 4.82
N ALA A 72 8.95 -5.99 4.10
CA ALA A 72 9.32 -7.00 3.11
C ALA A 72 10.27 -6.46 2.02
N ILE A 73 9.95 -5.31 1.43
CA ILE A 73 10.73 -4.71 0.32
C ILE A 73 12.13 -4.29 0.78
N THR A 74 12.27 -3.88 2.03
CA THR A 74 13.54 -3.40 2.59
C THR A 74 14.38 -4.49 3.27
N CYS A 75 13.98 -5.76 3.17
CA CYS A 75 14.61 -6.89 3.86
C CYS A 75 16.13 -7.01 3.62
N LYS A 76 16.58 -6.67 2.40
CA LYS A 76 18.00 -6.71 2.01
C LYS A 76 18.56 -5.32 1.66
N ALA A 77 17.85 -4.26 2.03
CA ALA A 77 18.31 -2.91 1.73
C ALA A 77 19.51 -2.56 2.62
N ASN A 78 20.59 -2.04 2.04
CA ASN A 78 21.69 -1.46 2.81
C ASN A 78 21.69 0.06 2.57
N GLY A 79 21.20 0.83 3.52
CA GLY A 79 21.12 2.28 3.38
C GLY A 79 20.11 2.95 4.31
N THR A 80 19.97 4.26 4.11
CA THR A 80 19.10 5.14 4.87
C THR A 80 18.09 5.85 3.96
N TYR A 81 16.85 6.01 4.42
CA TYR A 81 15.91 6.92 3.80
C TYR A 81 16.38 8.36 4.01
N PHE A 82 16.29 9.18 2.96
CA PHE A 82 16.99 10.46 2.90
C PHE A 82 16.37 11.56 3.76
N ARG A 83 15.06 11.48 4.03
CA ARG A 83 14.38 12.42 4.91
C ARG A 83 14.48 11.98 6.37
N PRO A 84 14.65 12.91 7.32
CA PRO A 84 14.57 12.61 8.74
C PRO A 84 13.12 12.39 9.16
N THR A 85 12.64 11.15 9.06
CA THR A 85 11.23 10.78 9.30
C THR A 85 11.05 9.81 10.45
N CYS A 86 12.13 9.42 11.12
CA CYS A 86 12.06 8.61 12.33
C CYS A 86 11.95 9.55 13.53
N GLY A 87 10.72 9.74 14.02
CA GLY A 87 10.39 10.70 15.07
C GLY A 87 9.62 11.90 14.54
N SER A 88 9.51 12.95 15.36
CA SER A 88 8.74 14.15 15.06
C SER A 88 9.53 15.42 15.40
N GLY A 89 9.29 16.49 14.64
CA GLY A 89 9.89 17.80 14.89
C GLY A 89 11.42 17.84 14.68
N PRO A 90 12.12 18.80 15.31
CA PRO A 90 13.55 19.00 15.15
C PRO A 90 14.43 17.80 15.53
N GLY A 91 13.90 16.86 16.31
CA GLY A 91 14.59 15.64 16.74
C GLY A 91 14.40 14.44 15.81
N ALA A 92 13.70 14.59 14.68
CA ALA A 92 13.53 13.50 13.74
C ALA A 92 14.88 13.13 13.10
N ILE A 93 15.16 11.83 13.00
CA ILE A 93 16.40 11.31 12.41
C ILE A 93 16.13 10.54 11.13
N ARG A 94 17.17 10.38 10.31
CA ARG A 94 17.14 9.43 9.19
C ARG A 94 17.09 8.01 9.71
N THR A 95 16.59 7.09 8.89
CA THR A 95 16.55 5.67 9.26
C THR A 95 17.96 5.15 9.50
N PRO A 96 18.25 4.45 10.61
CA PRO A 96 19.60 3.98 10.93
C PRO A 96 20.11 2.87 9.99
N SER A 97 19.24 1.98 9.52
CA SER A 97 19.59 0.93 8.55
C SER A 97 18.36 0.42 7.80
N HIS A 98 18.58 -0.32 6.71
CA HIS A 98 17.54 -0.94 5.89
C HIS A 98 16.41 0.01 5.48
N CYS A 99 16.67 1.31 5.36
CA CYS A 99 15.63 2.30 5.13
C CYS A 99 14.44 2.18 6.10
N ARG A 100 14.66 1.83 7.38
CA ARG A 100 13.61 1.62 8.40
C ARG A 100 13.84 2.43 9.66
N CYS A 101 12.75 2.87 10.27
CA CYS A 101 12.77 3.35 11.65
C CYS A 101 12.67 2.18 12.63
N SER A 102 13.27 2.30 13.81
CA SER A 102 13.16 1.28 14.88
C SER A 102 11.72 1.05 15.34
N THR A 103 10.88 2.09 15.24
CA THR A 103 9.43 2.05 15.52
C THR A 103 8.61 1.30 14.47
N ARG A 104 9.25 0.70 13.44
CA ARG A 104 8.61 -0.02 12.31
C ARG A 104 7.61 0.82 11.51
N VAL A 105 7.65 2.15 11.66
CA VAL A 105 6.89 3.09 10.83
C VAL A 105 7.51 3.16 9.42
N VAL A 106 6.68 3.33 8.41
CA VAL A 106 7.13 3.57 7.03
C VAL A 106 7.65 5.01 6.93
N PRO A 107 8.92 5.23 6.55
CA PRO A 107 9.54 6.56 6.54
C PRO A 107 9.10 7.43 5.35
N THR A 108 8.26 6.92 4.45
CA THR A 108 7.79 7.64 3.25
C THR A 108 6.27 7.72 3.22
N TYR A 109 5.77 8.75 2.55
CA TYR A 109 4.35 8.98 2.24
C TYR A 109 4.10 9.08 0.73
N PHE A 110 5.06 8.67 -0.10
CA PHE A 110 4.87 8.73 -1.56
C PHE A 110 3.72 7.84 -2.04
N ASP A 111 3.33 6.82 -1.31
CA ASP A 111 2.10 6.05 -1.56
C ASP A 111 0.81 6.85 -1.32
N TYR A 112 0.88 8.07 -0.79
CA TYR A 112 -0.24 9.01 -0.71
C TYR A 112 -0.07 10.21 -1.64
N VAL A 113 0.94 10.21 -2.52
CA VAL A 113 1.14 11.21 -3.57
C VAL A 113 0.59 10.66 -4.89
N PRO A 114 -0.25 11.42 -5.63
CA PRO A 114 -0.75 11.01 -6.95
C PRO A 114 0.38 10.56 -7.87
N GLN A 115 0.20 9.46 -8.61
CA GLN A 115 1.26 8.84 -9.43
C GLN A 115 1.94 9.81 -10.39
N TYR A 116 1.17 10.70 -11.01
CA TYR A 116 1.68 11.69 -11.95
C TYR A 116 2.68 12.68 -11.33
N LEU A 117 2.61 12.91 -10.02
CA LEU A 117 3.45 13.88 -9.30
C LEU A 117 4.65 13.25 -8.57
N ARG A 118 4.81 11.92 -8.65
CA ARG A 118 5.89 11.20 -7.98
C ARG A 118 7.18 11.22 -8.78
#